data_AF-A0A3B9CPU6-F1
#
_entry.id   AF-A0A3B9CPU6-F1
#
_cell.length_a   1.000
_cell.length_b   1.000
_cell.length_c   1.000
_cell.angle_alpha   90.00
_cell.angle_beta   90.00
_cell.angle_gamma   90.00
#
_symmetry.space_group_name_H-M   'P 1'
#
loop_
_entity.id
_entity.type
_entity.pdbx_description
1 polymer ?
#
loop_
_entity_poly.entity_id
_entity_poly.type
_entity_poly.pdbx_seq_one_letter_code
_entity_poly.pdbx_strand_id
1 'polypeptide(L)'
;MLAYIIRSLVHYRRTNLVVMLAVAISTSVIGGALIVGDSVRHTLRWMTEQRLGQITHVLHSPGFFRQQMAEDMSGGNLAPLGGDCSFAPAILITGSVEAKKENDRIRRAGNVSLLGLDATGWQMLNNDGQAAPAENELILGYRTANEIGASPGDEVSLWIEVPSSIPRDSLLGERDEVTIEIVLNVTRVLPEDVGASRFDLNPGQQLPYNAFLNLGLLQERLGIEEIEVSRRNPVASPAKINAVLASCGDKEFTQKQADDFQRLVQESITLTDLEMRIRTVEEDGFLSVETKRMILQDALADAVLQSASKLGFASAETTVYLSNEIYAVDRTDPDERYSMYSIIAGLPFEAAPPLGSIRLAEDIVLPPAVSGEASG
;
A
#
# COMPACT_ATOMS: atom_id res chain seq x y z
N MET A 1 -30.80 53.05 44.14
CA MET A 1 -29.63 52.93 43.22
C MET A 1 -30.04 52.72 41.76
N LEU A 2 -30.86 51.71 41.44
CA LEU A 2 -31.27 51.41 40.04
C LEU A 2 -31.85 52.62 39.28
N ALA A 3 -32.68 53.43 39.95
CA ALA A 3 -33.28 54.63 39.34
C ALA A 3 -32.26 55.70 38.91
N TYR A 4 -31.14 55.83 39.65
CA TYR A 4 -30.04 56.73 39.28
C TYR A 4 -29.23 56.18 38.10
N ILE A 5 -29.04 54.86 38.03
CA ILE A 5 -28.38 54.18 36.90
C ILE A 5 -29.21 54.34 35.62
N ILE A 6 -30.53 54.16 35.69
CA ILE A 6 -31.43 54.32 34.54
C ILE A 6 -31.48 55.79 34.08
N ARG A 7 -31.52 56.76 35.01
CA ARG A 7 -31.44 58.19 34.64
C ARG A 7 -30.11 58.55 33.98
N SER A 8 -29.00 57.98 34.44
CA SER A 8 -27.69 58.16 33.81
C SER A 8 -27.64 57.56 32.39
N LEU A 9 -28.18 56.35 32.22
CA LEU A 9 -28.32 55.70 30.90
C LEU A 9 -29.13 56.54 29.91
N VAL A 10 -30.21 57.16 30.39
CA VAL A 10 -31.07 58.04 29.59
C VAL A 10 -30.40 59.38 29.28
N HIS A 11 -29.60 59.93 30.21
CA HIS A 11 -28.87 61.19 29.99
C HIS A 11 -27.77 61.04 28.93
N TYR A 12 -26.98 59.95 28.99
CA TYR A 12 -25.91 59.65 28.02
C TYR A 12 -26.33 58.71 26.88
N ARG A 13 -27.57 58.89 26.38
CA ARG A 13 -28.19 58.01 25.39
C ARG A 13 -27.37 57.75 24.14
N ARG A 14 -26.71 58.78 23.58
CA ARG A 14 -25.92 58.64 22.35
C ARG A 14 -24.70 57.75 22.55
N THR A 15 -23.95 57.96 23.63
CA THR A 15 -22.76 57.16 23.95
C THR A 15 -23.11 55.72 24.27
N ASN A 16 -24.15 55.50 25.09
CA ASN A 16 -24.60 54.15 25.43
C ASN A 16 -25.15 53.39 24.21
N LEU A 17 -25.75 54.08 23.23
CA LEU A 17 -26.23 53.47 21.98
C LEU A 17 -25.06 53.01 21.10
N VAL A 18 -23.99 53.81 20.98
CA VAL A 18 -22.78 53.41 20.25
C VAL A 18 -22.13 52.17 20.89
N VAL A 19 -22.01 52.15 22.21
CA VAL A 19 -21.47 50.97 22.93
C VAL A 19 -22.35 49.74 22.71
N MET A 20 -23.68 49.89 22.79
CA MET A 20 -24.60 48.77 22.56
C MET A 20 -24.53 48.23 21.13
N LEU A 21 -24.43 49.10 20.12
CA LEU A 21 -24.20 48.69 18.73
C LEU A 21 -22.85 47.99 18.55
N ALA A 22 -21.77 48.51 19.15
CA ALA A 22 -20.46 47.88 19.07
C ALA A 22 -20.46 46.47 19.70
N VAL A 23 -21.12 46.31 20.85
CA VAL A 23 -21.31 45.00 21.49
C VAL A 23 -22.15 44.08 20.61
N ALA A 24 -23.28 44.56 20.05
CA ALA A 24 -24.15 43.77 19.19
C ALA A 24 -23.46 43.30 17.90
N ILE A 25 -22.66 44.16 17.28
CA ILE A 25 -21.85 43.80 16.10
C ILE A 25 -20.79 42.78 16.49
N SER A 26 -20.07 43.02 17.60
CA SER A 26 -18.99 42.12 18.05
C SER A 26 -19.53 40.73 18.38
N THR A 27 -20.65 40.63 19.10
CA THR A 27 -21.29 39.34 19.42
C THR A 27 -21.85 38.66 18.17
N SER A 28 -22.41 39.42 17.22
CA SER A 28 -22.89 38.87 15.95
C SER A 28 -21.75 38.29 15.10
N VAL A 29 -20.60 38.97 15.04
CA VAL A 29 -19.42 38.48 14.31
C VAL A 29 -18.85 37.23 14.97
N ILE A 30 -18.68 37.23 16.30
CA ILE A 30 -18.17 36.06 17.04
C ILE A 30 -19.14 34.88 16.90
N GLY A 31 -20.45 35.12 17.06
CA GLY A 31 -21.47 34.09 16.90
C GLY A 31 -21.53 33.53 15.47
N GLY A 32 -21.46 34.40 14.46
CA GLY A 32 -21.41 33.99 13.05
C GLY A 32 -20.19 33.13 12.73
N ALA A 33 -19.01 33.52 13.21
CA ALA A 33 -17.77 32.75 13.02
C ALA A 33 -17.83 31.36 13.68
N LEU A 34 -18.42 31.25 14.88
CA LEU A 34 -18.61 29.96 15.57
C LEU A 34 -19.57 29.03 14.82
N ILE A 35 -20.70 29.55 14.34
CA ILE A 35 -21.69 28.77 13.57
C ILE A 35 -21.09 28.25 12.26
N VAL A 36 -20.37 29.10 11.53
CA VAL A 36 -19.72 28.69 10.27
C VAL A 36 -18.65 27.63 10.55
N GLY A 37 -17.83 27.83 11.59
CA GLY A 37 -16.80 26.87 11.97
C GLY A 37 -17.37 25.49 12.30
N ASP A 38 -18.47 25.44 13.07
CA ASP A 38 -19.13 24.18 13.43
C ASP A 38 -19.78 23.50 12.22
N SER A 39 -20.45 24.26 11.35
CA SER A 39 -21.06 23.73 10.13
C SER A 39 -20.04 23.12 9.17
N VAL A 40 -18.91 23.79 8.95
CA VAL A 40 -17.82 23.24 8.11
C VAL A 40 -17.22 21.99 8.74
N ARG A 41 -16.95 22.01 10.05
CA ARG A 41 -16.43 20.84 10.79
C ARG A 41 -17.37 19.64 10.68
N HIS A 42 -18.67 19.85 10.89
CA HIS A 42 -19.69 18.83 10.76
C HIS A 42 -19.73 18.27 9.32
N THR A 43 -19.68 19.14 8.31
CA THR A 43 -19.71 18.73 6.90
C THR A 43 -18.49 17.89 6.52
N LEU A 44 -17.29 18.30 6.94
CA LEU A 44 -16.06 17.54 6.71
C LEU A 44 -16.06 16.18 7.40
N ARG A 45 -16.55 16.13 8.65
CA ARG A 45 -16.71 14.88 9.38
C ARG A 45 -17.70 13.95 8.66
N TRP A 46 -18.87 14.47 8.30
CA TRP A 46 -19.89 13.69 7.59
C TRP A 46 -19.38 13.14 6.26
N MET A 47 -18.69 13.94 5.44
CA MET A 47 -18.08 13.47 4.19
C MET A 47 -17.04 12.37 4.42
N THR A 48 -16.26 12.46 5.50
CA THR A 48 -15.25 11.46 5.84
C THR A 48 -15.89 10.15 6.32
N GLU A 49 -16.92 10.23 7.17
CA GLU A 49 -17.68 9.07 7.63
C GLU A 49 -18.41 8.36 6.48
N GLN A 50 -18.98 9.11 5.54
CA GLN A 50 -19.59 8.53 4.34
C GLN A 50 -18.55 7.86 3.44
N ARG A 51 -17.37 8.47 3.28
CA ARG A 51 -16.29 7.95 2.45
C ARG A 51 -15.68 6.66 2.99
N LEU A 52 -15.36 6.62 4.28
CA LEU A 52 -14.64 5.48 4.89
C LEU A 52 -15.58 4.39 5.42
N GLY A 53 -16.86 4.70 5.62
CA GLY A 53 -17.81 3.75 6.22
C GLY A 53 -17.44 3.45 7.68
N GLN A 54 -17.25 2.18 7.98
CA GLN A 54 -16.85 1.68 9.31
C GLN A 54 -15.33 1.56 9.47
N ILE A 55 -14.56 1.84 8.41
CA ILE A 55 -13.10 1.68 8.42
C ILE A 55 -12.48 2.79 9.28
N THR A 56 -11.78 2.40 10.33
CA THR A 56 -11.10 3.33 11.25
C THR A 56 -9.60 3.33 11.08
N HIS A 57 -8.99 2.18 10.77
CA HIS A 57 -7.56 2.05 10.51
C HIS A 57 -7.32 1.31 9.21
N VAL A 58 -6.23 1.66 8.53
CA VAL A 58 -5.81 1.02 7.30
C VAL A 58 -4.30 0.81 7.35
N LEU A 59 -3.87 -0.43 7.17
CA LEU A 59 -2.50 -0.75 6.80
C LEU A 59 -2.47 -0.85 5.28
N HIS A 60 -1.66 -0.03 4.61
CA HIS A 60 -1.46 -0.11 3.17
C HIS A 60 0.04 -0.13 2.86
N SER A 61 0.45 -1.07 2.03
CA SER A 61 1.84 -1.26 1.62
C SER A 61 1.96 -1.13 0.10
N PRO A 62 3.06 -0.54 -0.41
CA PRO A 62 3.37 -0.58 -1.85
C PRO A 62 3.58 -2.00 -2.38
N GLY A 63 3.98 -2.94 -1.52
CA GLY A 63 4.22 -4.35 -1.86
C GLY A 63 3.21 -5.28 -1.21
N PHE A 64 3.08 -6.48 -1.76
CA PHE A 64 2.17 -7.50 -1.26
C PHE A 64 2.77 -8.28 -0.06
N PHE A 65 1.96 -8.50 0.97
CA PHE A 65 2.26 -9.29 2.16
C PHE A 65 1.19 -10.37 2.35
N ARG A 66 1.39 -11.30 3.29
CA ARG A 66 0.50 -12.47 3.42
C ARG A 66 -0.89 -12.07 3.91
N GLN A 67 -1.92 -12.71 3.35
CA GLN A 67 -3.30 -12.56 3.81
C GLN A 67 -3.46 -12.99 5.27
N GLN A 68 -2.71 -14.01 5.72
CA GLN A 68 -2.75 -14.49 7.11
C GLN A 68 -2.41 -13.40 8.13
N MET A 69 -1.72 -12.32 7.74
CA MET A 69 -1.49 -11.20 8.64
C MET A 69 -2.81 -10.60 9.16
N ALA A 70 -3.83 -10.47 8.30
CA ALA A 70 -5.15 -9.99 8.73
C ALA A 70 -5.83 -10.98 9.70
N GLU A 71 -5.63 -12.28 9.48
CA GLU A 71 -6.16 -13.34 10.34
C GLU A 71 -5.45 -13.36 11.71
N ASP A 72 -4.12 -13.23 11.72
CA ASP A 72 -3.28 -13.15 12.92
C ASP A 72 -3.68 -11.94 13.78
N MET A 73 -4.01 -10.81 13.14
CA MET A 73 -4.53 -9.61 13.81
C MET A 73 -5.95 -9.81 14.37
N SER A 74 -6.76 -10.67 13.74
CA SER A 74 -8.16 -10.93 14.14
C SER A 74 -8.34 -12.03 15.19
N GLY A 75 -7.48 -13.05 15.18
CA GLY A 75 -7.67 -14.30 15.92
C GLY A 75 -6.49 -14.73 16.80
N GLY A 76 -5.36 -14.01 16.77
CA GLY A 76 -4.18 -14.35 17.57
C GLY A 76 -4.35 -14.06 19.07
N ASN A 77 -3.45 -14.64 19.88
CA ASN A 77 -3.20 -14.24 21.28
C ASN A 77 -2.73 -12.76 21.43
N LEU A 78 -2.67 -12.05 20.30
CA LEU A 78 -2.28 -10.67 20.11
C LEU A 78 -3.54 -9.82 20.11
N ALA A 79 -4.18 -9.67 21.26
CA ALA A 79 -5.28 -8.74 21.44
C ALA A 79 -4.72 -7.43 22.03
N PRO A 80 -4.76 -6.28 21.33
CA PRO A 80 -4.39 -5.05 22.01
C PRO A 80 -5.19 -3.79 21.64
N LEU A 81 -6.25 -3.86 20.85
CA LEU A 81 -7.18 -2.74 20.71
C LEU A 81 -8.36 -3.06 21.62
N GLY A 82 -8.48 -2.35 22.75
CA GLY A 82 -9.59 -2.57 23.69
C GLY A 82 -10.94 -2.32 23.02
N GLY A 83 -11.55 -3.35 22.45
CA GLY A 83 -12.83 -3.32 21.76
C GLY A 83 -12.96 -4.42 20.70
N ASP A 84 -14.19 -4.65 20.21
CA ASP A 84 -14.46 -5.54 19.08
C ASP A 84 -13.91 -4.88 17.79
N CYS A 85 -12.68 -5.23 17.42
CA CYS A 85 -12.08 -4.85 16.13
C CYS A 85 -12.26 -6.00 15.12
N SER A 86 -12.72 -5.66 13.92
CA SER A 86 -12.75 -6.57 12.78
C SER A 86 -11.70 -6.15 11.76
N PHE A 87 -11.02 -7.13 11.18
CA PHE A 87 -9.99 -6.92 10.15
C PHE A 87 -10.44 -7.60 8.85
N ALA A 88 -10.27 -6.92 7.74
CA ALA A 88 -10.60 -7.42 6.41
C ALA A 88 -9.38 -7.33 5.49
N PRO A 89 -8.98 -8.44 4.84
CA PRO A 89 -7.95 -8.43 3.83
C PRO A 89 -8.44 -7.70 2.57
N ALA A 90 -7.59 -6.90 1.95
CA ALA A 90 -7.94 -6.14 0.75
C ALA A 90 -6.76 -6.00 -0.21
N ILE A 91 -7.08 -5.91 -1.50
CA ILE A 91 -6.15 -5.46 -2.52
C ILE A 91 -6.63 -4.12 -3.06
N LEU A 92 -5.80 -3.09 -2.93
CA LEU A 92 -6.04 -1.74 -3.43
C LEU A 92 -4.98 -1.41 -4.47
N ILE A 93 -5.37 -1.41 -5.74
CA ILE A 93 -4.46 -1.10 -6.85
C ILE A 93 -5.10 -0.09 -7.78
N THR A 94 -4.27 0.66 -8.51
CA THR A 94 -4.76 1.60 -9.51
C THR A 94 -4.68 0.96 -10.89
N GLY A 95 -5.76 1.07 -11.66
CA GLY A 95 -5.84 0.56 -13.03
C GLY A 95 -6.64 1.48 -13.94
N SER A 96 -7.01 0.96 -15.10
CA SER A 96 -7.96 1.61 -16.01
C SER A 96 -9.09 0.67 -16.37
N VAL A 97 -10.27 1.23 -16.65
CA VAL A 97 -11.46 0.47 -17.05
C VAL A 97 -11.88 0.93 -18.43
N GLU A 98 -12.14 -0.03 -19.31
CA GLU A 98 -12.57 0.21 -20.68
C GLU A 98 -13.90 -0.49 -20.96
N ALA A 99 -14.81 0.22 -21.61
CA ALA A 99 -16.06 -0.33 -22.11
C ALA A 99 -16.09 -0.21 -23.64
N LYS A 100 -16.38 -1.33 -24.32
CA LYS A 100 -16.57 -1.36 -25.76
C LYS A 100 -18.06 -1.16 -26.09
N LYS A 101 -18.40 -0.06 -26.77
CA LYS A 101 -19.78 0.20 -27.24
C LYS A 101 -20.01 -0.45 -28.61
N GLU A 102 -21.27 -0.73 -28.94
CA GLU A 102 -21.72 -1.31 -30.23
C GLU A 102 -21.19 -0.58 -31.47
N ASN A 103 -20.87 0.71 -31.38
CA ASN A 103 -20.33 1.52 -32.47
C ASN A 103 -18.79 1.43 -32.61
N ASP A 104 -18.15 0.41 -32.03
CA ASP A 104 -16.68 0.25 -31.94
C ASP A 104 -15.97 1.43 -31.27
N ARG A 105 -16.73 2.25 -30.50
CA ARG A 105 -16.19 3.34 -29.69
C ARG A 105 -15.78 2.77 -28.33
N ILE A 106 -14.50 2.86 -28.03
CA ILE A 106 -13.94 2.53 -26.73
C ILE A 106 -14.03 3.77 -25.86
N ARG A 107 -14.60 3.63 -24.66
CA ARG A 107 -14.49 4.64 -23.60
C ARG A 107 -13.63 4.09 -22.49
N ARG A 108 -12.70 4.92 -22.00
CA ARG A 108 -11.72 4.55 -20.97
C ARG A 108 -11.78 5.52 -19.81
N ALA A 109 -11.79 4.98 -18.59
CA ALA A 109 -11.50 5.70 -17.38
C ALA A 109 -10.11 5.26 -16.88
N GLY A 110 -9.19 6.20 -16.73
CA GLY A 110 -7.88 5.96 -16.11
C GLY A 110 -7.89 6.28 -14.61
N ASN A 111 -6.84 5.86 -13.89
CA ASN A 111 -6.69 6.09 -12.45
C ASN A 111 -7.90 5.61 -11.63
N VAL A 112 -8.42 4.44 -11.99
CA VAL A 112 -9.51 3.80 -11.26
C VAL A 112 -8.91 3.00 -10.12
N SER A 113 -9.36 3.26 -8.89
CA SER A 113 -9.08 2.44 -7.73
C SER A 113 -9.83 1.13 -7.87
N LEU A 114 -9.09 0.04 -8.04
CA LEU A 114 -9.61 -1.32 -8.11
C LEU A 114 -9.48 -1.92 -6.71
N LEU A 115 -10.63 -2.27 -6.13
CA LEU A 115 -10.74 -2.80 -4.79
C LEU A 115 -11.12 -4.28 -4.85
N GLY A 116 -10.15 -5.14 -4.59
CA GLY A 116 -10.37 -6.55 -4.29
C GLY A 116 -10.74 -6.71 -2.82
N LEU A 117 -12.00 -7.04 -2.53
CA LEU A 117 -12.50 -7.16 -1.17
C LEU A 117 -13.13 -8.54 -0.94
N ASP A 118 -13.03 -9.01 0.30
CA ASP A 118 -13.83 -10.12 0.79
C ASP A 118 -15.20 -9.61 1.32
N ALA A 119 -16.04 -10.53 1.81
CA ALA A 119 -17.33 -10.18 2.38
C ALA A 119 -17.20 -9.24 3.59
N THR A 120 -16.15 -9.42 4.41
CA THR A 120 -15.88 -8.62 5.61
C THR A 120 -15.57 -7.17 5.22
N GLY A 121 -14.63 -6.96 4.30
CA GLY A 121 -14.24 -5.64 3.81
C GLY A 121 -15.39 -4.94 3.09
N TRP A 122 -16.22 -5.68 2.35
CA TRP A 122 -17.41 -5.12 1.73
C TRP A 122 -18.43 -4.59 2.75
N GLN A 123 -18.63 -5.31 3.87
CA GLN A 123 -19.53 -4.88 4.95
C GLN A 123 -19.02 -3.67 5.73
N MET A 124 -17.69 -3.46 5.75
CA MET A 124 -17.10 -2.26 6.35
C MET A 124 -17.39 -0.99 5.55
N LEU A 125 -17.62 -1.11 4.24
CA LEU A 125 -18.02 0.02 3.40
C LEU A 125 -19.47 0.40 3.64
N ASN A 126 -19.81 1.68 3.46
CA ASN A 126 -21.21 2.09 3.38
C ASN A 126 -21.79 1.72 2.01
N ASN A 127 -22.27 0.48 1.91
CA ASN A 127 -22.72 -0.15 0.67
C ASN A 127 -24.26 -0.14 0.46
N ASP A 128 -25.02 0.52 1.34
CA ASP A 128 -26.49 0.59 1.31
C ASP A 128 -27.20 -0.80 1.26
N GLY A 129 -26.65 -1.79 1.97
CA GLY A 129 -27.22 -3.13 2.08
C GLY A 129 -27.09 -3.99 0.82
N GLN A 130 -26.24 -3.56 -0.12
CA GLN A 130 -25.99 -4.30 -1.35
C GLN A 130 -25.06 -5.50 -1.10
N ALA A 131 -25.26 -6.58 -1.87
CA ALA A 131 -24.42 -7.77 -1.79
C ALA A 131 -23.01 -7.49 -2.34
N ALA A 132 -22.01 -8.18 -1.78
CA ALA A 132 -20.64 -8.15 -2.26
C ALA A 132 -20.55 -8.75 -3.69
N PRO A 133 -19.59 -8.33 -4.52
CA PRO A 133 -19.37 -8.93 -5.83
C PRO A 133 -18.98 -10.42 -5.70
N ALA A 134 -19.62 -11.29 -6.47
CA ALA A 134 -19.18 -12.67 -6.62
C ALA A 134 -17.88 -12.77 -7.47
N GLU A 135 -17.31 -13.97 -7.60
CA GLU A 135 -15.99 -14.20 -8.20
C GLU A 135 -15.78 -13.52 -9.56
N ASN A 136 -16.76 -13.58 -10.49
CA ASN A 136 -16.65 -12.99 -11.83
C ASN A 136 -17.51 -11.74 -12.02
N GLU A 137 -17.80 -11.03 -10.93
CA GLU A 137 -18.66 -9.87 -10.95
C GLU A 137 -17.89 -8.57 -10.70
N LEU A 138 -18.34 -7.52 -11.37
CA LEU A 138 -17.81 -6.18 -11.20
C LEU A 138 -18.90 -5.22 -10.74
N ILE A 139 -18.64 -4.51 -9.65
CA ILE A 139 -19.47 -3.40 -9.20
C ILE A 139 -18.71 -2.11 -9.46
N LEU A 140 -19.30 -1.19 -10.22
CA LEU A 140 -18.68 0.10 -10.53
C LEU A 140 -19.19 1.20 -9.61
N GLY A 141 -18.29 2.08 -9.18
CA GLY A 141 -18.68 3.36 -8.57
C GLY A 141 -19.36 4.27 -9.60
N TYR A 142 -20.21 5.18 -9.12
CA TYR A 142 -20.99 6.10 -9.95
C TYR A 142 -20.15 6.84 -11.00
N ARG A 143 -19.01 7.42 -10.59
CA ARG A 143 -18.15 8.22 -11.48
C ARG A 143 -17.52 7.36 -12.58
N THR A 144 -17.05 6.16 -12.23
CA THR A 144 -16.46 5.20 -13.19
C THR A 144 -17.47 4.78 -14.23
N ALA A 145 -18.67 4.38 -13.81
CA ALA A 145 -19.73 3.96 -14.72
C ALA A 145 -20.16 5.09 -15.67
N ASN A 146 -20.29 6.32 -15.19
CA ASN A 146 -20.65 7.47 -16.02
C ASN A 146 -19.59 7.82 -17.06
N GLU A 147 -18.31 7.75 -16.70
CA GLU A 147 -17.19 8.04 -17.59
C GLU A 147 -17.15 7.07 -18.78
N ILE A 148 -17.18 5.76 -18.49
CA ILE A 148 -17.16 4.72 -19.52
C ILE A 148 -18.55 4.49 -20.14
N GLY A 149 -19.60 5.05 -19.55
CA GLY A 149 -20.99 4.88 -19.96
C GLY A 149 -21.49 3.43 -19.81
N ALA A 150 -21.01 2.68 -18.81
CA ALA A 150 -21.39 1.29 -18.57
C ALA A 150 -22.70 1.19 -17.76
N SER A 151 -23.48 0.17 -18.05
CA SER A 151 -24.69 -0.22 -17.35
C SER A 151 -24.58 -1.66 -16.82
N PRO A 152 -25.42 -2.05 -15.84
CA PRO A 152 -25.51 -3.45 -15.44
C PRO A 152 -25.81 -4.36 -16.64
N GLY A 153 -25.03 -5.42 -16.81
CA GLY A 153 -25.06 -6.35 -17.93
C GLY A 153 -23.97 -6.11 -18.99
N ASP A 154 -23.28 -4.97 -18.95
CA ASP A 154 -22.20 -4.67 -19.89
C ASP A 154 -20.91 -5.43 -19.53
N GLU A 155 -20.18 -5.88 -20.55
CA GLU A 155 -18.83 -6.42 -20.40
C GLU A 155 -17.80 -5.28 -20.48
N VAL A 156 -16.83 -5.28 -19.56
CA VAL A 156 -15.76 -4.28 -19.50
C VAL A 156 -14.40 -4.92 -19.26
N SER A 157 -13.34 -4.28 -19.76
CA SER A 157 -11.95 -4.69 -19.58
C SER A 157 -11.28 -3.84 -18.50
N LEU A 158 -10.76 -4.49 -17.48
CA LEU A 158 -9.91 -3.88 -16.45
C LEU A 158 -8.45 -4.09 -16.86
N TRP A 159 -7.69 -3.01 -16.92
CA TRP A 159 -6.26 -3.05 -17.19
C TRP A 159 -5.49 -2.68 -15.93
N ILE A 160 -4.64 -3.61 -15.48
CA ILE A 160 -3.80 -3.46 -14.29
C ILE A 160 -2.34 -3.52 -14.70
N GLU A 161 -1.54 -2.56 -14.26
CA GLU A 161 -0.10 -2.69 -14.31
C GLU A 161 0.38 -3.36 -13.03
N VAL A 162 1.00 -4.54 -13.15
CA VAL A 162 1.59 -5.20 -11.98
C VAL A 162 2.96 -4.57 -11.72
N PRO A 163 3.19 -3.93 -10.57
CA PRO A 163 4.51 -3.42 -10.23
C PRO A 163 5.49 -4.58 -10.12
N SER A 164 6.52 -4.61 -10.98
CA SER A 164 7.56 -5.63 -10.93
C SER A 164 8.49 -5.39 -9.73
N SER A 165 8.89 -6.45 -9.04
CA SER A 165 9.88 -6.37 -7.95
C SER A 165 11.31 -6.04 -8.43
N ILE A 166 11.52 -6.12 -9.75
CA ILE A 166 12.76 -5.75 -10.46
C ILE A 166 12.41 -4.62 -11.43
N PRO A 167 13.02 -3.42 -11.32
CA PRO A 167 12.79 -2.32 -12.25
C PRO A 167 13.02 -2.74 -13.70
N ARG A 168 12.15 -2.30 -14.62
CA ARG A 168 12.22 -2.67 -16.05
C ARG A 168 13.50 -2.17 -16.75
N ASP A 169 14.09 -1.10 -16.23
CA ASP A 169 15.38 -0.57 -16.71
C ASP A 169 16.58 -1.43 -16.27
N SER A 170 16.34 -2.43 -15.40
CA SER A 170 17.33 -3.44 -15.07
C SER A 170 17.41 -4.48 -16.18
N LEU A 171 18.63 -4.89 -16.49
CA LEU A 171 18.93 -5.93 -17.47
C LEU A 171 18.41 -7.32 -17.04
N LEU A 172 18.01 -7.46 -15.78
CA LEU A 172 17.40 -8.65 -15.19
C LEU A 172 15.85 -8.59 -15.18
N GLY A 173 15.25 -7.50 -15.66
CA GLY A 173 13.80 -7.37 -15.78
C GLY A 173 13.27 -8.03 -17.06
N GLU A 174 12.21 -8.83 -16.95
CA GLU A 174 11.46 -9.32 -18.11
C GLU A 174 10.80 -8.14 -18.84
N ARG A 175 10.98 -8.07 -20.17
CA ARG A 175 10.49 -6.98 -21.04
C ARG A 175 9.07 -7.20 -21.57
N ASP A 176 8.39 -8.23 -21.12
CA ASP A 176 7.03 -8.52 -21.56
C ASP A 176 6.03 -7.52 -20.95
N GLU A 177 4.96 -7.20 -21.70
CA GLU A 177 3.90 -6.29 -21.29
C GLU A 177 3.20 -6.83 -20.03
N VAL A 178 3.65 -6.42 -18.83
CA VAL A 178 2.99 -6.80 -17.56
C VAL A 178 1.75 -5.93 -17.29
N THR A 179 0.93 -5.74 -18.33
CA THR A 179 -0.42 -5.23 -18.18
C THR A 179 -1.37 -6.41 -18.26
N ILE A 180 -2.10 -6.67 -17.18
CA ILE A 180 -3.06 -7.76 -17.11
C ILE A 180 -4.43 -7.19 -17.50
N GLU A 181 -5.05 -7.80 -18.51
CA GLU A 181 -6.43 -7.55 -18.87
C GLU A 181 -7.35 -8.53 -18.12
N ILE A 182 -8.32 -8.01 -17.38
CA ILE A 182 -9.38 -8.79 -16.74
C ILE A 182 -10.72 -8.36 -17.32
N VAL A 183 -11.36 -9.23 -18.07
CA VAL A 183 -12.68 -9.00 -18.65
C VAL A 183 -13.75 -9.47 -17.67
N LEU A 184 -14.65 -8.57 -17.24
CA LEU A 184 -15.72 -8.87 -16.29
C LEU A 184 -17.05 -8.25 -16.73
N ASN A 185 -18.14 -8.83 -16.23
CA ASN A 185 -19.48 -8.29 -16.41
C ASN A 185 -19.82 -7.34 -15.26
N VAL A 186 -20.32 -6.15 -15.60
CA VAL A 186 -20.83 -5.18 -14.64
C VAL A 186 -22.15 -5.72 -14.10
N THR A 187 -22.19 -6.16 -12.86
CA THR A 187 -23.44 -6.61 -12.23
C THR A 187 -24.21 -5.45 -11.64
N ARG A 188 -23.50 -4.39 -11.23
CA ARG A 188 -24.12 -3.22 -10.62
C ARG A 188 -23.30 -1.95 -10.77
N VAL A 189 -24.02 -0.82 -10.75
CA VAL A 189 -23.45 0.51 -10.58
C VAL A 189 -23.97 1.08 -9.27
N LEU A 190 -23.05 1.49 -8.40
CA LEU A 190 -23.39 2.13 -7.13
C LEU A 190 -23.89 3.57 -7.39
N PRO A 191 -24.98 4.01 -6.73
CA PRO A 191 -25.43 5.39 -6.77
C PRO A 191 -24.40 6.38 -6.21
N GLU A 192 -24.55 7.66 -6.54
CA GLU A 192 -23.65 8.74 -6.11
C GLU A 192 -23.67 9.00 -4.58
N ASP A 193 -24.83 8.80 -3.95
CA ASP A 193 -25.06 9.05 -2.53
C ASP A 193 -24.61 7.88 -1.63
N VAL A 194 -24.40 6.70 -2.20
CA VAL A 194 -23.84 5.55 -1.48
C VAL A 194 -22.37 5.79 -1.15
N GLY A 195 -22.00 5.64 0.11
CA GLY A 195 -20.66 5.96 0.60
C GLY A 195 -19.54 5.16 -0.08
N ALA A 196 -19.79 3.90 -0.46
CA ALA A 196 -18.85 3.08 -1.23
C ALA A 196 -18.46 3.73 -2.58
N SER A 197 -19.37 4.42 -3.29
CA SER A 197 -19.02 5.19 -4.50
C SER A 197 -18.03 6.33 -4.23
N ARG A 198 -17.92 6.77 -2.98
CA ARG A 198 -17.06 7.86 -2.53
C ARG A 198 -15.76 7.37 -1.89
N PHE A 199 -15.60 6.06 -1.70
CA PHE A 199 -14.49 5.49 -0.97
C PHE A 199 -13.14 5.91 -1.55
N ASP A 200 -12.32 6.54 -0.71
CA ASP A 200 -10.93 6.87 -0.99
C ASP A 200 -10.21 6.92 0.35
N LEU A 201 -8.97 6.47 0.39
CA LEU A 201 -8.13 6.65 1.58
C LEU A 201 -7.65 8.09 1.68
N ASN A 202 -7.48 8.75 0.53
CA ASN A 202 -7.00 10.12 0.47
C ASN A 202 -8.13 11.13 0.69
N PRO A 203 -7.85 12.26 1.36
CA PRO A 203 -8.81 13.34 1.49
C PRO A 203 -9.04 14.04 0.15
N GLY A 204 -10.10 13.65 -0.56
CA GLY A 204 -10.56 14.26 -1.80
C GLY A 204 -11.95 14.88 -1.69
N GLN A 205 -12.20 15.99 -2.40
CA GLN A 205 -13.55 16.57 -2.56
C GLN A 205 -14.27 16.04 -3.81
N GLN A 206 -13.51 15.54 -4.80
CA GLN A 206 -14.08 14.94 -6.00
C GLN A 206 -14.44 13.48 -5.73
N LEU A 207 -15.50 12.98 -6.35
CA LEU A 207 -15.78 11.55 -6.31
C LEU A 207 -14.61 10.79 -6.95
N PRO A 208 -14.07 9.73 -6.31
CA PRO A 208 -13.04 8.89 -6.91
C PRO A 208 -13.63 8.01 -8.03
N TYR A 209 -12.74 7.50 -8.87
CA TYR A 209 -13.08 6.40 -9.78
C TYR A 209 -12.84 5.09 -9.03
N ASN A 210 -13.91 4.37 -8.68
CA ASN A 210 -13.83 3.10 -7.98
C ASN A 210 -14.42 1.96 -8.82
N ALA A 211 -13.86 0.77 -8.64
CA ALA A 211 -14.41 -0.49 -9.11
C ALA A 211 -14.14 -1.57 -8.06
N PHE A 212 -15.16 -2.36 -7.74
CA PHE A 212 -15.14 -3.35 -6.68
C PHE A 212 -15.28 -4.74 -7.28
N LEU A 213 -14.44 -5.65 -6.82
CA LEU A 213 -14.30 -6.99 -7.35
C LEU A 213 -13.91 -7.95 -6.23
N ASN A 214 -14.08 -9.24 -6.48
CA ASN A 214 -13.78 -10.27 -5.50
C ASN A 214 -12.27 -10.34 -5.23
N LEU A 215 -11.88 -10.42 -3.96
CA LEU A 215 -10.48 -10.53 -3.55
C LEU A 215 -9.77 -11.75 -4.19
N GLY A 216 -10.41 -12.92 -4.17
CA GLY A 216 -9.85 -14.16 -4.70
C GLY A 216 -9.61 -14.11 -6.20
N LEU A 217 -10.54 -13.54 -6.97
CA LEU A 217 -10.34 -13.30 -8.40
C LEU A 217 -9.10 -12.43 -8.64
N LEU A 218 -8.96 -11.33 -7.90
CA LEU A 218 -7.82 -10.43 -8.11
C LEU A 218 -6.50 -11.10 -7.74
N GLN A 219 -6.48 -11.92 -6.68
CA GLN A 219 -5.33 -12.72 -6.29
C GLN A 219 -4.91 -13.71 -7.38
N GLU A 220 -5.87 -14.46 -7.93
CA GLU A 220 -5.62 -15.41 -9.03
C GLU A 220 -5.08 -14.70 -10.27
N ARG A 221 -5.70 -13.58 -10.65
CA ARG A 221 -5.29 -12.82 -11.86
C ARG A 221 -3.91 -12.21 -11.71
N LEU A 222 -3.49 -11.88 -10.49
CA LEU A 222 -2.17 -11.36 -10.18
C LEU A 222 -1.13 -12.45 -9.91
N GLY A 223 -1.51 -13.74 -9.87
CA GLY A 223 -0.60 -14.84 -9.54
C GLY A 223 -0.10 -14.81 -8.09
N ILE A 224 -0.92 -14.28 -7.18
CA ILE A 224 -0.62 -14.13 -5.74
C ILE A 224 -1.67 -14.82 -4.86
N GLU A 225 -2.42 -15.74 -5.43
CA GLU A 225 -3.32 -16.64 -4.73
C GLU A 225 -2.57 -17.63 -3.82
N GLU A 226 -3.33 -18.30 -2.97
CA GLU A 226 -2.79 -19.38 -2.16
C GLU A 226 -2.47 -20.59 -3.04
N ILE A 227 -1.21 -21.04 -2.96
CA ILE A 227 -0.72 -22.22 -3.64
C ILE A 227 -0.46 -23.28 -2.58
N GLU A 228 -1.32 -24.30 -2.53
CA GLU A 228 -1.11 -25.49 -1.71
C GLU A 228 -0.02 -26.40 -2.29
N VAL A 229 0.65 -27.16 -1.41
CA VAL A 229 1.68 -28.13 -1.83
C VAL A 229 1.04 -29.21 -2.69
N SER A 230 1.49 -29.30 -3.95
CA SER A 230 1.08 -30.33 -4.88
C SER A 230 2.29 -30.90 -5.63
N ARG A 231 2.09 -31.99 -6.38
CA ARG A 231 3.16 -32.52 -7.25
C ARG A 231 3.66 -31.50 -8.27
N ARG A 232 2.82 -30.54 -8.67
CA ARG A 232 3.15 -29.47 -9.60
C ARG A 232 3.86 -28.31 -8.90
N ASN A 233 3.45 -28.00 -7.66
CA ASN A 233 3.98 -26.92 -6.85
C ASN A 233 4.53 -27.48 -5.53
N PRO A 234 5.83 -27.82 -5.47
CA PRO A 234 6.42 -28.44 -4.27
C PRO A 234 6.57 -27.47 -3.10
N VAL A 235 6.40 -26.16 -3.34
CA VAL A 235 6.52 -25.10 -2.34
C VAL A 235 5.17 -24.42 -2.18
N ALA A 236 4.65 -24.40 -0.96
CA ALA A 236 3.44 -23.64 -0.65
C ALA A 236 3.73 -22.14 -0.70
N SER A 237 2.76 -21.37 -1.20
CA SER A 237 2.77 -19.91 -1.09
C SER A 237 1.45 -19.44 -0.50
N PRO A 238 1.45 -18.65 0.58
CA PRO A 238 0.23 -18.04 1.07
C PRO A 238 -0.35 -17.05 0.04
N ALA A 239 -1.67 -16.88 0.07
CA ALA A 239 -2.32 -15.77 -0.62
C ALA A 239 -1.77 -14.43 -0.11
N LYS A 240 -1.68 -13.45 -1.00
CA LYS A 240 -1.15 -12.12 -0.65
C LYS A 240 -2.16 -11.00 -0.87
N ILE A 241 -1.94 -9.92 -0.13
CA ILE A 241 -2.72 -8.69 -0.12
C ILE A 241 -1.78 -7.49 0.04
N ASN A 242 -2.24 -6.27 -0.23
CA ASN A 242 -1.44 -5.06 0.02
C ASN A 242 -2.12 -4.08 0.97
N ALA A 243 -3.33 -4.41 1.45
CA ALA A 243 -4.04 -3.62 2.43
C ALA A 243 -4.76 -4.49 3.47
N VAL A 244 -4.81 -4.02 4.72
CA VAL A 244 -5.72 -4.52 5.75
C VAL A 244 -6.60 -3.36 6.18
N LEU A 245 -7.91 -3.56 6.08
CA LEU A 245 -8.92 -2.62 6.54
C LEU A 245 -9.36 -3.05 7.95
N ALA A 246 -9.40 -2.12 8.90
CA ALA A 246 -9.84 -2.42 10.25
C ALA A 246 -11.02 -1.52 10.64
N SER A 247 -12.03 -2.13 11.24
CA SER A 247 -13.18 -1.48 11.84
C SER A 247 -13.15 -1.74 13.34
N CYS A 248 -12.86 -0.72 14.13
CA CYS A 248 -12.88 -0.77 15.59
C CYS A 248 -14.01 0.11 16.12
N GLY A 249 -14.74 -0.37 17.13
CA GLY A 249 -15.98 0.25 17.62
C GLY A 249 -15.85 1.71 18.11
N ASP A 250 -14.66 2.14 18.54
CA ASP A 250 -14.41 3.52 18.94
C ASP A 250 -14.14 4.42 17.72
N LYS A 251 -15.13 5.26 17.38
CA LYS A 251 -15.01 6.26 16.31
C LYS A 251 -14.18 7.49 16.70
N GLU A 252 -13.84 7.65 17.98
CA GLU A 252 -12.91 8.71 18.41
C GLU A 252 -11.48 8.20 18.32
N PHE A 253 -10.76 8.71 17.33
CA PHE A 253 -9.35 8.45 17.14
C PHE A 253 -8.53 9.02 18.31
N THR A 254 -7.78 8.16 18.98
CA THR A 254 -6.79 8.54 20.00
C THR A 254 -5.40 8.10 19.55
N GLN A 255 -4.37 8.87 19.93
CA GLN A 255 -2.98 8.49 19.66
C GLN A 255 -2.66 7.08 20.20
N LYS A 256 -3.24 6.73 21.34
CA LYS A 256 -3.08 5.40 21.94
C LYS A 256 -3.59 4.28 21.02
N GLN A 257 -4.74 4.45 20.36
CA GLN A 257 -5.23 3.44 19.40
C GLN A 257 -4.32 3.29 18.20
N ALA A 258 -3.72 4.38 17.72
CA ALA A 258 -2.73 4.32 16.65
C ALA A 258 -1.48 3.56 17.09
N ASP A 259 -0.98 3.82 18.30
CA ASP A 259 0.17 3.12 18.88
C ASP A 259 -0.13 1.63 19.11
N ASP A 260 -1.35 1.31 19.55
CA ASP A 260 -1.83 -0.07 19.75
C ASP A 260 -1.97 -0.82 18.42
N PHE A 261 -2.51 -0.17 17.37
CA PHE A 261 -2.58 -0.73 16.02
C PHE A 261 -1.18 -0.95 15.43
N GLN A 262 -0.27 0.01 15.63
CA GLN A 262 1.12 -0.13 15.19
C GLN A 262 1.83 -1.30 15.89
N ARG A 263 1.62 -1.48 17.19
CA ARG A 263 2.13 -2.63 17.94
C ARG A 263 1.57 -3.95 17.42
N LEU A 264 0.27 -4.01 17.14
CA LEU A 264 -0.36 -5.19 16.54
C LEU A 264 0.26 -5.55 15.18
N VAL A 265 0.52 -4.55 14.34
CA VAL A 265 1.24 -4.73 13.06
C VAL A 265 2.66 -5.25 13.29
N GLN A 266 3.40 -4.70 14.26
CA GLN A 266 4.76 -5.15 14.59
C GLN A 266 4.82 -6.58 15.11
N GLU A 267 3.80 -7.03 15.84
CA GLU A 267 3.77 -8.38 16.40
C GLU A 267 3.24 -9.44 15.41
N SER A 268 2.52 -9.03 14.37
CA SER A 268 1.98 -9.90 13.30
C SER A 268 2.88 -10.02 12.07
N ILE A 269 3.81 -9.09 11.87
CA ILE A 269 4.69 -9.09 10.70
C ILE A 269 5.72 -10.23 10.77
N THR A 270 5.95 -10.89 9.63
CA THR A 270 6.99 -11.92 9.47
C THR A 270 7.96 -11.56 8.34
N LEU A 271 9.07 -12.31 8.23
CA LEU A 271 10.04 -12.13 7.15
C LEU A 271 9.40 -12.27 5.76
N THR A 272 8.42 -13.17 5.62
CA THR A 272 7.71 -13.39 4.35
C THR A 272 6.92 -12.16 3.91
N ASP A 273 6.37 -11.41 4.85
CA ASP A 273 5.64 -10.14 4.59
C ASP A 273 6.57 -9.03 4.11
N LEU A 274 7.85 -9.11 4.48
CA LEU A 274 8.92 -8.23 4.01
C LEU A 274 9.64 -8.75 2.76
N GLU A 275 9.11 -9.82 2.15
CA GLU A 275 9.72 -10.52 1.01
C GLU A 275 11.15 -10.99 1.28
N MET A 276 11.46 -11.26 2.54
CA MET A 276 12.73 -11.80 3.00
C MET A 276 12.62 -13.29 3.31
N ARG A 277 13.70 -14.02 3.08
CA ARG A 277 13.83 -15.43 3.46
C ARG A 277 15.21 -15.69 4.05
N ILE A 278 15.27 -16.64 4.96
CA ILE A 278 16.53 -17.16 5.49
C ILE A 278 16.73 -18.55 4.88
N ARG A 279 17.84 -18.72 4.16
CA ARG A 279 18.24 -19.99 3.56
C ARG A 279 19.47 -20.52 4.29
N THR A 280 19.39 -21.76 4.76
CA THR A 280 20.56 -22.46 5.30
C THR A 280 21.38 -23.02 4.14
N VAL A 281 22.68 -22.74 4.12
CA VAL A 281 23.63 -23.33 3.17
C VAL A 281 24.44 -24.37 3.93
N GLU A 282 24.02 -25.63 3.83
CA GLU A 282 24.58 -26.73 4.63
C GLU A 282 26.03 -27.06 4.27
N GLU A 283 26.42 -26.92 2.99
CA GLU A 283 27.77 -27.24 2.51
C GLU A 283 28.86 -26.41 3.20
N ASP A 284 28.57 -25.13 3.47
CA ASP A 284 29.53 -24.16 4.02
C ASP A 284 29.16 -23.68 5.43
N GLY A 285 28.05 -24.17 5.99
CA GLY A 285 27.63 -23.91 7.37
C GLY A 285 27.22 -22.47 7.67
N PHE A 286 26.69 -21.72 6.69
CA PHE A 286 26.22 -20.35 6.90
C PHE A 286 24.73 -20.15 6.59
N LEU A 287 24.17 -19.06 7.11
CA LEU A 287 22.82 -18.60 6.82
C LEU A 287 22.89 -17.47 5.80
N SER A 288 22.13 -17.59 4.72
CA SER A 288 21.93 -16.52 3.75
C SER A 288 20.58 -15.85 3.98
N VAL A 289 20.59 -14.53 4.14
CA VAL A 289 19.37 -13.71 4.23
C VAL A 289 19.18 -13.09 2.86
N GLU A 290 18.09 -13.45 2.19
CA GLU A 290 17.82 -13.07 0.81
C GLU A 290 16.49 -12.32 0.72
N THR A 291 16.35 -11.42 -0.26
CA THR A 291 15.07 -10.77 -0.60
C THR A 291 14.64 -11.16 -2.01
N LYS A 292 13.32 -11.18 -2.27
CA LYS A 292 12.77 -11.31 -3.63
C LYS A 292 12.87 -10.02 -4.45
N ARG A 293 13.26 -8.91 -3.82
CA ARG A 293 13.50 -7.62 -4.47
C ARG A 293 14.90 -7.59 -5.08
N MET A 294 15.12 -6.71 -6.07
CA MET A 294 16.46 -6.53 -6.65
C MET A 294 17.49 -6.05 -5.62
N ILE A 295 17.06 -5.24 -4.64
CA ILE A 295 17.93 -4.64 -3.63
C ILE A 295 17.31 -4.86 -2.25
N LEU A 296 18.14 -5.33 -1.30
CA LEU A 296 17.80 -5.33 0.10
C LEU A 296 17.94 -3.90 0.64
N GLN A 297 16.87 -3.32 1.18
CA GLN A 297 16.90 -1.96 1.69
C GLN A 297 17.85 -1.84 2.88
N ASP A 298 18.61 -0.74 2.96
CA ASP A 298 19.60 -0.48 4.02
C ASP A 298 19.03 -0.70 5.42
N ALA A 299 17.81 -0.23 5.69
CA ALA A 299 17.16 -0.41 6.98
C ALA A 299 16.95 -1.88 7.36
N LEU A 300 16.66 -2.75 6.38
CA LEU A 300 16.51 -4.19 6.59
C LEU A 300 17.88 -4.87 6.70
N ALA A 301 18.85 -4.48 5.86
CA ALA A 301 20.22 -4.97 5.94
C ALA A 301 20.85 -4.66 7.31
N ASP A 302 20.76 -3.43 7.78
CA ASP A 302 21.23 -2.99 9.09
C ASP A 302 20.56 -3.77 10.23
N ALA A 303 19.24 -3.98 10.16
CA ALA A 303 18.52 -4.75 11.16
C ALA A 303 18.98 -6.22 11.20
N VAL A 304 19.26 -6.82 10.04
CA VAL A 304 19.82 -8.17 9.92
C VAL A 304 21.22 -8.22 10.53
N LEU A 305 22.11 -7.29 10.18
CA LEU A 305 23.49 -7.22 10.70
C LEU A 305 23.51 -7.02 12.22
N GLN A 306 22.67 -6.13 12.74
CA GLN A 306 22.53 -5.91 14.18
C GLN A 306 21.99 -7.16 14.90
N SER A 307 21.03 -7.86 14.30
CA SER A 307 20.49 -9.09 14.87
C SER A 307 21.52 -10.23 14.87
N ALA A 308 22.27 -10.37 13.78
CA ALA A 308 23.37 -11.31 13.67
C ALA A 308 24.44 -11.05 14.75
N SER A 309 24.85 -9.79 14.91
CA SER A 309 25.84 -9.39 15.93
C SER A 309 25.37 -9.68 17.37
N LYS A 310 24.10 -9.38 17.69
CA LYS A 310 23.51 -9.69 19.01
C LYS A 310 23.48 -11.19 19.31
N LEU A 311 23.30 -12.01 18.28
CA LEU A 311 23.30 -13.47 18.36
C LEU A 311 24.72 -14.07 18.29
N GLY A 312 25.75 -13.25 18.11
CA GLY A 312 27.15 -13.69 18.03
C GLY A 312 27.57 -14.25 16.67
N PHE A 313 26.78 -14.03 15.61
CA PHE A 313 27.15 -14.42 14.24
C PHE A 313 28.11 -13.40 13.62
N ALA A 314 29.12 -13.91 12.90
CA ALA A 314 29.83 -13.12 11.91
C ALA A 314 28.92 -12.91 10.69
N SER A 315 28.91 -11.70 10.14
CA SER A 315 28.07 -11.33 9.01
C SER A 315 28.90 -10.62 7.94
N ALA A 316 28.50 -10.83 6.69
CA ALA A 316 29.11 -10.24 5.50
C ALA A 316 27.99 -9.80 4.57
N GLU A 317 28.09 -8.57 4.07
CA GLU A 317 27.22 -8.11 2.99
C GLU A 317 27.70 -8.67 1.66
N THR A 318 26.79 -9.05 0.79
CA THR A 318 27.10 -9.49 -0.56
C THR A 318 26.14 -8.86 -1.53
N THR A 319 26.69 -8.16 -2.52
CA THR A 319 25.89 -7.52 -3.57
C THR A 319 26.16 -8.22 -4.88
N VAL A 320 25.10 -8.70 -5.52
CA VAL A 320 25.19 -9.37 -6.82
C VAL A 320 24.63 -8.43 -7.87
N TYR A 321 25.42 -8.17 -8.91
CA TYR A 321 25.01 -7.33 -10.04
C TYR A 321 25.34 -8.01 -11.36
N LEU A 322 24.59 -7.66 -12.41
CA LEU A 322 24.87 -8.11 -13.76
C LEU A 322 25.74 -7.06 -14.46
N SER A 323 26.91 -7.47 -14.92
CA SER A 323 27.70 -6.68 -15.85
C SER A 323 27.33 -7.02 -17.29
N ASN A 324 27.02 -6.00 -18.07
CA ASN A 324 26.71 -6.15 -19.50
C ASN A 324 27.90 -6.71 -20.27
N GLU A 325 29.08 -6.16 -20.02
CA GLU A 325 30.29 -6.48 -20.75
C GLU A 325 31.47 -6.49 -19.77
N ILE A 326 32.25 -7.57 -19.81
CA ILE A 326 33.56 -7.64 -19.16
C ILE A 326 34.58 -7.88 -20.27
N TYR A 327 35.53 -6.96 -20.40
CA TYR A 327 36.62 -7.03 -21.36
C TYR A 327 37.94 -6.61 -20.71
N ALA A 328 39.06 -6.99 -21.31
CA ALA A 328 40.39 -6.61 -20.85
C ALA A 328 40.63 -5.11 -21.06
N VAL A 329 41.32 -4.45 -20.13
CA VAL A 329 41.54 -2.98 -20.13
C VAL A 329 42.30 -2.51 -21.37
N ASP A 330 43.12 -3.38 -21.97
CA ASP A 330 43.91 -3.13 -23.17
C ASP A 330 43.20 -3.50 -24.48
N ARG A 331 41.90 -3.81 -24.44
CA ARG A 331 41.08 -4.05 -25.64
C ARG A 331 41.13 -2.84 -26.57
N THR A 332 41.63 -3.05 -27.78
CA THR A 332 41.75 -2.02 -28.82
C THR A 332 40.85 -2.30 -30.03
N ASP A 333 40.38 -3.54 -30.20
CA ASP A 333 39.48 -3.94 -31.27
C ASP A 333 38.04 -4.14 -30.74
N PRO A 334 37.03 -3.42 -31.27
CA PRO A 334 35.63 -3.62 -30.94
C PRO A 334 35.10 -5.03 -31.28
N ASP A 335 35.74 -5.77 -32.19
CA ASP A 335 35.30 -7.12 -32.57
C ASP A 335 35.94 -8.24 -31.69
N GLU A 336 36.80 -7.87 -30.74
CA GLU A 336 37.45 -8.81 -29.83
C GLU A 336 36.46 -9.45 -28.85
N ARG A 337 36.69 -10.71 -28.48
CA ARG A 337 35.80 -11.47 -27.60
C ARG A 337 35.73 -10.83 -26.21
N TYR A 338 34.53 -10.65 -25.71
CA TYR A 338 34.25 -10.19 -24.36
C TYR A 338 33.21 -11.11 -23.70
N SER A 339 33.12 -11.06 -22.38
CA SER A 339 32.09 -11.79 -21.63
C SER A 339 30.86 -10.90 -21.53
N MET A 340 29.79 -11.30 -22.21
CA MET A 340 28.51 -10.61 -22.14
C MET A 340 27.65 -11.16 -20.99
N TYR A 341 26.86 -10.30 -20.34
CA TYR A 341 25.90 -10.68 -19.29
C TYR A 341 26.50 -11.56 -18.17
N SER A 342 27.58 -11.08 -17.57
CA SER A 342 28.28 -11.78 -16.50
C SER A 342 27.74 -11.36 -15.14
N ILE A 343 27.51 -12.33 -14.25
CA ILE A 343 27.12 -12.08 -12.86
C ILE A 343 28.38 -11.79 -12.04
N ILE A 344 28.42 -10.64 -11.38
CA ILE A 344 29.52 -10.24 -10.50
C ILE A 344 28.98 -10.14 -9.07
N ALA A 345 29.67 -10.78 -8.13
CA ALA A 345 29.37 -10.69 -6.71
C ALA A 345 30.45 -9.85 -6.02
N GLY A 346 30.05 -8.77 -5.34
CA GLY A 346 30.88 -8.05 -4.40
C GLY A 346 30.94 -8.82 -3.09
N LEU A 347 32.13 -9.29 -2.73
CA LEU A 347 32.37 -10.09 -1.53
C LEU A 347 33.40 -9.40 -0.63
N PRO A 348 33.27 -9.46 0.70
CA PRO A 348 34.25 -8.90 1.62
C PRO A 348 35.48 -9.81 1.69
N PHE A 349 36.52 -9.47 0.93
CA PHE A 349 37.74 -10.28 0.78
C PHE A 349 38.51 -10.52 2.10
N GLU A 350 38.34 -9.64 3.10
CA GLU A 350 38.98 -9.74 4.40
C GLU A 350 38.16 -10.52 5.44
N ALA A 351 36.98 -11.05 5.08
CA ALA A 351 36.15 -11.81 6.00
C ALA A 351 36.82 -13.13 6.43
N ALA A 352 36.59 -13.53 7.67
CA ALA A 352 37.07 -14.81 8.21
C ALA A 352 36.18 -15.99 7.72
N PRO A 353 36.69 -17.23 7.72
CA PRO A 353 35.89 -18.42 7.37
C PRO A 353 34.62 -18.53 8.22
N PRO A 354 33.46 -18.91 7.63
CA PRO A 354 33.27 -19.41 6.26
C PRO A 354 33.02 -18.32 5.18
N LEU A 355 32.97 -17.04 5.56
CA LEU A 355 32.62 -15.92 4.65
C LEU A 355 33.81 -15.40 3.83
N GLY A 356 35.03 -15.87 4.15
CA GLY A 356 36.29 -15.63 3.45
C GLY A 356 37.41 -16.49 4.04
N SER A 357 38.70 -16.34 3.71
CA SER A 357 39.25 -15.60 2.58
C SER A 357 39.04 -16.37 1.28
N ILE A 358 38.56 -15.67 0.25
CA ILE A 358 38.33 -16.27 -1.07
C ILE A 358 39.69 -16.56 -1.70
N ARG A 359 39.92 -17.84 -2.05
CA ARG A 359 41.12 -18.28 -2.75
C ARG A 359 40.80 -18.42 -4.24
N LEU A 360 41.63 -17.81 -5.08
CA LEU A 360 41.57 -18.06 -6.52
C LEU A 360 42.15 -19.45 -6.84
N ALA A 361 41.99 -19.90 -8.09
CA ALA A 361 42.39 -21.23 -8.59
C ALA A 361 43.88 -21.60 -8.40
N GLU A 362 44.69 -20.72 -7.81
CA GLU A 362 46.13 -20.87 -7.55
C GLU A 362 46.51 -20.68 -6.06
N ASP A 363 45.56 -20.76 -5.12
CA ASP A 363 45.78 -20.55 -3.66
C ASP A 363 46.29 -19.13 -3.29
N ILE A 364 46.20 -18.19 -4.22
CA ILE A 364 46.57 -16.78 -4.00
C ILE A 364 45.44 -16.09 -3.22
N VAL A 365 45.77 -15.50 -2.07
CA VAL A 365 44.87 -14.61 -1.32
C VAL A 365 44.79 -13.28 -2.09
N LEU A 366 43.57 -12.87 -2.45
CA LEU A 366 43.32 -11.61 -3.15
C LEU A 366 43.85 -10.42 -2.32
N PRO A 367 44.69 -9.53 -2.88
CA PRO A 367 45.05 -8.27 -2.23
C PRO A 367 43.81 -7.36 -2.13
N PRO A 368 43.75 -6.43 -1.16
CA PRO A 368 42.63 -5.49 -1.05
C PRO A 368 42.45 -4.72 -2.36
N ALA A 369 41.19 -4.58 -2.81
CA ALA A 369 40.87 -3.89 -4.04
C ALA A 369 41.45 -2.46 -3.99
N VAL A 370 42.35 -2.15 -4.91
CA VAL A 370 42.87 -0.79 -5.06
C VAL A 370 41.71 0.07 -5.53
N SER A 371 41.34 1.10 -4.76
CA SER A 371 40.31 2.07 -5.10
C SER A 371 40.73 2.85 -6.35
N GLY A 372 40.51 2.29 -7.52
CA GLY A 372 40.56 3.00 -8.80
C GLY A 372 39.20 3.65 -9.03
N GLU A 373 39.20 4.96 -9.25
CA GLU A 373 38.03 5.70 -9.71
C GLU A 373 37.47 5.04 -10.97
N ALA A 374 36.36 4.30 -10.84
CA ALA A 374 35.54 3.91 -11.98
C ALA A 374 34.84 5.17 -12.49
N SER A 375 35.50 5.85 -13.42
CA SER A 375 34.91 6.89 -14.25
C SER A 375 34.43 6.23 -15.55
N GLY A 376 33.12 6.32 -15.81
CA GLY A 376 32.47 5.82 -17.02
C GLY A 376 31.07 5.32 -16.76
#